data_AF-A0A1I4U7L1-F1
#
_entry.id   AF-A0A1I4U7L1-F1
#
_cell.length_a   1.000
_cell.length_b   1.000
_cell.length_c   1.000
_cell.angle_alpha   90.00
_cell.angle_beta   90.00
_cell.angle_gamma   90.00
#
_symmetry.space_group_name_H-M   'P 1'
#
loop_
_entity.id
_entity.type
_entity.pdbx_description
1 polymer ?
#
loop_
_entity_poly.entity_id
_entity_poly.type
_entity_poly.pdbx_seq_one_letter_code
_entity_poly.pdbx_strand_id
1 'polypeptide(L)'
;MTWRPRSITPWHMRVGADGRTYDPGLIVECELFRDGLDLTTSPVWQIAPLTRLARAEIPALVGRGWHVRRVGETEPCAVVIWVMLHLFGGRLVSAAPQRAALNCSNRLLVVTPELIVAVRGAEPRHAFMHVADIVAGTRPNPRRRAPQIPPGDLEALDALAL
;
A
#
# COMPACT_ATOMS: atom_id res chain seq x y z
N MET A 1 9.65 -3.22 19.09
CA MET A 1 8.69 -4.20 18.54
C MET A 1 9.51 -5.33 17.88
N THR A 2 8.93 -6.45 17.45
CA THR A 2 9.69 -7.63 16.97
C THR A 2 9.29 -8.01 15.55
N TRP A 3 10.28 -8.05 14.65
CA TRP A 3 10.12 -8.52 13.28
C TRP A 3 9.83 -10.02 13.25
N ARG A 4 8.80 -10.41 12.48
CA ARG A 4 8.40 -11.81 12.32
C ARG A 4 8.37 -12.21 10.85
N PRO A 5 8.89 -13.38 10.48
CA PRO A 5 8.81 -13.86 9.11
C PRO A 5 7.35 -14.10 8.70
N ARG A 6 7.05 -13.81 7.44
CA ARG A 6 5.75 -14.03 6.81
C ARG A 6 5.94 -14.48 5.37
N SER A 7 5.39 -15.64 5.04
CA SER A 7 5.30 -16.08 3.65
C SER A 7 4.26 -15.24 2.90
N ILE A 8 4.62 -14.79 1.71
CA ILE A 8 3.75 -14.01 0.83
C ILE A 8 3.84 -14.56 -0.60
N THR A 9 2.72 -14.54 -1.32
CA THR A 9 2.64 -15.07 -2.69
C THR A 9 2.15 -13.94 -3.61
N PRO A 10 2.81 -13.69 -4.76
CA PRO A 10 2.36 -12.69 -5.72
C PRO A 10 0.92 -12.94 -6.19
N TRP A 11 0.18 -11.86 -6.49
CA TRP A 11 -1.10 -12.00 -7.20
C TRP A 11 -0.87 -12.28 -8.69
N HIS A 12 0.10 -11.60 -9.28
CA HIS A 12 0.43 -11.70 -10.69
C HIS A 12 1.59 -12.67 -10.90
N MET A 13 1.38 -13.94 -10.56
CA MET A 13 2.40 -14.97 -10.76
C MET A 13 2.70 -15.16 -12.26
N ARG A 14 3.98 -15.33 -12.60
CA ARG A 14 4.39 -15.68 -13.96
C ARG A 14 4.07 -17.15 -14.22
N VAL A 15 3.61 -17.45 -15.43
CA VAL A 15 3.42 -18.82 -15.91
C VAL A 15 4.73 -19.26 -16.58
N GLY A 16 5.29 -20.38 -16.13
CA GLY A 16 6.48 -21.00 -16.71
C GLY A 16 6.21 -21.57 -18.10
N ALA A 17 7.28 -21.92 -18.82
CA ALA A 17 7.17 -22.51 -20.16
C ALA A 17 6.43 -23.87 -20.17
N ASP A 18 6.34 -24.53 -19.01
CA ASP A 18 5.61 -25.76 -18.77
C ASP A 18 4.11 -25.55 -18.46
N GLY A 19 3.63 -24.30 -18.53
CA GLY A 19 2.25 -23.93 -18.23
C GLY A 19 1.92 -23.91 -16.73
N ARG A 20 2.91 -24.08 -15.85
CA ARG A 20 2.70 -24.04 -14.40
C ARG A 20 2.98 -22.65 -13.84
N THR A 21 2.20 -22.27 -12.85
CA THR A 21 2.40 -21.02 -12.13
C THR A 21 3.64 -21.14 -11.23
N TYR A 22 4.60 -20.22 -11.39
CA TYR A 22 5.79 -20.16 -10.54
C TYR A 22 5.47 -19.47 -9.21
N ASP A 23 5.50 -20.22 -8.10
CA ASP A 23 5.49 -19.65 -6.75
C ASP A 23 6.95 -19.40 -6.30
N PRO A 24 7.38 -18.14 -6.15
CA PRO A 24 8.74 -17.80 -5.71
C PRO A 24 9.04 -18.17 -4.25
N GLY A 25 8.04 -18.58 -3.45
CA GLY A 25 8.26 -18.92 -2.04
C GLY A 25 8.75 -17.74 -1.20
N LEU A 26 8.27 -16.52 -1.49
CA LEU A 26 8.80 -15.30 -0.88
C LEU A 26 8.50 -15.24 0.61
N ILE A 27 9.50 -14.77 1.35
CA ILE A 27 9.40 -14.46 2.76
C ILE A 27 9.78 -12.99 2.94
N VAL A 28 8.98 -12.28 3.74
CA VAL A 28 9.28 -10.94 4.23
C VAL A 28 9.27 -10.95 5.75
N GLU A 29 9.83 -9.92 6.36
CA GLU A 29 9.69 -9.69 7.79
C GLU A 29 8.67 -8.60 8.03
N CYS A 30 7.79 -8.81 9.00
CA CYS A 30 6.74 -7.89 9.36
C CYS A 30 6.84 -7.48 10.83
N GLU A 31 6.64 -6.21 11.10
CA GLU A 31 6.51 -5.67 12.45
C GLU A 31 5.14 -5.02 12.59
N LEU A 32 4.33 -5.52 13.54
CA LEU A 32 2.98 -5.02 13.79
C LEU A 32 3.04 -3.69 14.54
N PHE A 33 2.28 -2.70 14.07
CA PHE A 33 1.94 -1.49 14.81
C PHE A 33 0.43 -1.38 15.02
N ARG A 34 0.01 -0.62 16.04
CA ARG A 34 -1.38 -0.69 16.54
C ARG A 34 -2.23 0.51 16.16
N ASP A 35 -1.63 1.65 15.88
CA ASP A 35 -2.39 2.89 15.66
C ASP A 35 -1.74 3.83 14.66
N GLY A 36 -2.38 4.98 14.45
CA GLY A 36 -1.92 6.02 13.55
C GLY A 36 -0.67 6.75 14.03
N LEU A 37 -0.36 6.75 15.33
CA LEU A 37 0.83 7.43 15.84
C LEU A 37 2.09 6.68 15.39
N ASP A 38 2.09 5.35 15.55
CA ASP A 38 3.14 4.49 15.03
C ASP A 38 3.29 4.62 13.50
N LEU A 39 2.17 4.78 12.78
CA LEU A 39 2.22 5.00 11.33
C LEU A 39 2.92 6.31 10.98
N THR A 40 2.63 7.39 11.70
CA THR A 40 3.22 8.71 11.43
C THR A 40 4.72 8.77 11.69
N THR A 41 5.29 7.85 12.48
CA THR A 41 6.74 7.77 12.67
C THR A 41 7.44 6.87 11.65
N SER A 42 6.68 6.19 10.80
CA SER A 42 7.20 5.27 9.78
C SER A 42 8.00 6.01 8.69
N PRO A 43 9.24 5.61 8.39
CA PRO A 43 10.04 6.20 7.31
C PRO A 43 9.34 6.10 5.95
N VAL A 44 8.72 4.94 5.68
CA VAL A 44 7.97 4.70 4.44
C VAL A 44 6.78 5.65 4.33
N TRP A 45 6.02 5.87 5.42
CA TRP A 45 4.88 6.80 5.41
C TRP A 45 5.32 8.24 5.14
N GLN A 46 6.46 8.65 5.69
CA GLN A 46 6.98 10.01 5.52
C GLN A 46 7.32 10.30 4.07
N ILE A 47 7.98 9.36 3.37
CA ILE A 47 8.42 9.57 1.98
C ILE A 47 7.41 9.12 0.92
N ALA A 48 6.33 8.43 1.32
CA ALA A 48 5.31 7.95 0.38
C ALA A 48 4.59 9.11 -0.34
N PRO A 49 4.11 8.89 -1.58
CA PRO A 49 3.49 9.94 -2.38
C PRO A 49 2.00 10.10 -2.04
N LEU A 50 1.74 10.40 -0.76
CA LEU A 50 0.42 10.61 -0.18
C LEU A 50 -0.07 12.03 -0.49
N THR A 51 -1.37 12.18 -0.75
CA THR A 51 -2.02 13.50 -0.77
C THR A 51 -2.04 14.10 0.64
N ARG A 52 -2.17 15.44 0.76
CA ARG A 52 -2.36 16.11 2.05
C ARG A 52 -3.55 15.55 2.84
N LEU A 53 -4.64 15.25 2.13
CA LEU A 53 -5.82 14.61 2.72
C LEU A 53 -5.47 13.26 3.32
N ALA A 54 -4.76 12.41 2.57
CA ALA A 54 -4.33 11.10 3.06
C ALA A 54 -3.45 11.23 4.32
N ARG A 55 -2.50 12.17 4.33
CA ARG A 55 -1.64 12.41 5.50
C ARG A 55 -2.43 12.86 6.73
N ALA A 56 -3.45 13.68 6.56
CA ALA A 56 -4.26 14.22 7.66
C ALA A 56 -5.25 13.18 8.22
N GLU A 57 -5.94 12.46 7.34
CA GLU A 57 -7.13 11.69 7.72
C GLU A 57 -6.85 10.21 8.00
N ILE A 58 -5.93 9.59 7.25
CA ILE A 58 -5.69 8.13 7.38
C ILE A 58 -5.18 7.72 8.76
N PRO A 59 -4.25 8.45 9.43
CA PRO A 59 -3.77 8.05 10.75
C PRO A 59 -4.89 7.82 11.77
N ALA A 60 -5.92 8.68 11.78
CA ALA A 60 -7.07 8.54 12.68
C ALA A 60 -7.97 7.32 12.36
N LEU A 61 -7.84 6.74 11.17
CA LEU A 61 -8.60 5.59 10.71
C LEU A 61 -7.84 4.27 10.87
N VAL A 62 -6.57 4.29 11.27
CA VAL A 62 -5.75 3.09 11.44
C VAL A 62 -6.28 2.29 12.63
N GLY A 63 -6.69 1.05 12.40
CA GLY A 63 -6.95 0.11 13.49
C GLY A 63 -5.77 -0.83 13.77
N ARG A 64 -4.88 -1.03 12.79
CA ARG A 64 -3.59 -1.73 12.90
C ARG A 64 -2.83 -1.64 11.58
N GLY A 65 -1.55 -1.97 11.58
CA GLY A 65 -0.82 -2.22 10.35
C GLY A 65 0.48 -2.96 10.57
N TRP A 66 1.23 -3.14 9.49
CA TRP A 66 2.50 -3.83 9.47
C TRP A 66 3.52 -3.01 8.72
N HIS A 67 4.66 -2.73 9.35
CA HIS A 67 5.88 -2.44 8.61
C HIS A 67 6.34 -3.73 7.94
N VAL A 68 6.83 -3.63 6.72
CA VAL A 68 7.32 -4.76 5.96
C VAL A 68 8.71 -4.44 5.43
N ARG A 69 9.64 -5.38 5.60
CA ARG A 69 10.99 -5.33 5.05
C ARG A 69 11.38 -6.67 4.43
N ARG A 70 12.39 -6.68 3.57
CA ARG A 70 12.95 -7.96 3.11
C ARG A 70 13.74 -8.61 4.24
N VAL A 71 13.87 -9.93 4.19
CA VAL A 71 14.61 -10.69 5.20
C VAL A 71 16.04 -10.18 5.30
N GLY A 72 16.47 -9.82 6.51
CA GLY A 72 17.82 -9.33 6.79
C GLY A 72 18.06 -7.85 6.46
N GLU A 73 17.09 -7.13 5.87
CA GLU A 73 17.20 -5.68 5.69
C GLU A 73 16.87 -4.95 7.00
N THR A 74 17.48 -3.78 7.21
CA THR A 74 17.20 -2.95 8.39
C THR A 74 15.93 -2.12 8.20
N GLU A 75 15.80 -1.51 7.04
CA GLU A 75 14.76 -0.53 6.74
C GLU A 75 13.49 -1.17 6.16
N PRO A 76 12.28 -0.69 6.55
CA PRO A 76 11.05 -1.09 5.90
C PRO A 76 10.99 -0.61 4.45
N CYS A 77 10.52 -1.49 3.56
CA CYS A 77 10.28 -1.18 2.15
C CYS A 77 8.80 -0.91 1.85
N ALA A 78 7.89 -1.32 2.74
CA ALA A 78 6.46 -1.08 2.62
C ALA A 78 5.77 -0.98 3.98
N VAL A 79 4.55 -0.43 3.97
CA VAL A 79 3.61 -0.45 5.09
C VAL A 79 2.27 -0.98 4.61
N VAL A 80 1.72 -1.96 5.30
CA VAL A 80 0.35 -2.46 5.08
C VAL A 80 -0.53 -1.91 6.19
N ILE A 81 -1.55 -1.14 5.84
CA ILE A 81 -2.41 -0.44 6.80
C ILE A 81 -3.80 -1.04 6.71
N TRP A 82 -4.39 -1.41 7.83
CA TRP A 82 -5.81 -1.71 7.93
C TRP A 82 -6.56 -0.48 8.43
N VAL A 83 -7.47 0.01 7.60
CA VAL A 83 -8.32 1.16 7.91
C VAL A 83 -9.69 0.70 8.39
N MET A 84 -10.19 1.34 9.44
CA MET A 84 -11.53 1.16 9.96
C MET A 84 -12.59 1.60 8.94
N LEU A 85 -13.87 1.47 9.27
CA LEU A 85 -14.93 1.95 8.37
C LEU A 85 -14.76 3.45 8.16
N HIS A 86 -14.75 3.90 6.90
CA HIS A 86 -14.48 5.29 6.55
C HIS A 86 -15.35 5.76 5.38
N LEU A 87 -15.53 7.07 5.26
CA LEU A 87 -16.39 7.71 4.26
C LEU A 87 -15.59 8.49 3.21
N PHE A 88 -14.41 7.97 2.82
CA PHE A 88 -13.57 8.63 1.82
C PHE A 88 -14.23 8.76 0.45
N GLY A 89 -15.24 7.94 0.13
CA GLY A 89 -16.07 8.17 -1.07
C GLY A 89 -15.32 8.21 -2.40
N GLY A 90 -14.13 7.59 -2.51
CA GLY A 90 -13.31 7.63 -3.73
C GLY A 90 -12.36 8.82 -3.81
N ARG A 91 -12.14 9.55 -2.72
CA ARG A 91 -11.14 10.62 -2.66
C ARG A 91 -9.73 10.09 -2.87
N LEU A 92 -8.90 10.89 -3.54
CA LEU A 92 -7.52 10.54 -3.86
C LEU A 92 -6.65 10.47 -2.59
N VAL A 93 -5.98 9.34 -2.44
CA VAL A 93 -4.94 9.12 -1.43
C VAL A 93 -3.53 9.21 -2.02
N SER A 94 -3.39 9.07 -3.33
CA SER A 94 -2.16 9.33 -4.08
C SER A 94 -2.49 9.92 -5.43
N ALA A 95 -1.79 10.99 -5.83
CA ALA A 95 -2.01 11.65 -7.12
C ALA A 95 -0.93 11.33 -8.17
N ALA A 96 0.27 10.94 -7.73
CA ALA A 96 1.42 10.53 -8.53
C ALA A 96 2.27 9.53 -7.74
N PRO A 97 3.13 8.72 -8.37
CA PRO A 97 3.22 8.48 -9.81
C PRO A 97 2.04 7.65 -10.35
N GLN A 98 1.26 7.00 -9.49
CA GLN A 98 0.01 6.33 -9.86
C GLN A 98 -1.13 6.84 -8.98
N ARG A 99 -2.24 7.23 -9.61
CA ARG A 99 -3.41 7.69 -8.88
C ARG A 99 -4.06 6.54 -8.13
N ALA A 100 -4.24 6.73 -6.83
CA ALA A 100 -4.97 5.81 -5.97
C ALA A 100 -6.08 6.59 -5.27
N ALA A 101 -7.30 6.09 -5.35
CA ALA A 101 -8.47 6.58 -4.64
C ALA A 101 -8.89 5.56 -3.59
N LEU A 102 -9.36 6.03 -2.44
CA LEU A 102 -9.87 5.17 -1.38
C LEU A 102 -11.41 5.13 -1.42
N ASN A 103 -11.97 4.07 -1.97
CA ASN A 103 -13.41 3.82 -1.93
C ASN A 103 -13.82 3.24 -0.56
N CYS A 104 -15.09 3.36 -0.18
CA CYS A 104 -15.61 2.81 1.08
C CYS A 104 -15.39 1.29 1.25
N SER A 105 -15.23 0.56 0.15
CA SER A 105 -14.93 -0.88 0.14
C SER A 105 -13.45 -1.21 0.33
N ASN A 106 -12.56 -0.23 0.31
CA ASN A 106 -11.13 -0.42 0.49
C ASN A 106 -10.78 -0.36 1.97
N ARG A 107 -10.56 -1.51 2.61
CA ARG A 107 -10.25 -1.57 4.06
C ARG A 107 -8.76 -1.78 4.34
N LEU A 108 -7.94 -1.79 3.29
CA LEU A 108 -6.52 -2.02 3.35
C LEU A 108 -5.79 -1.08 2.37
N LEU A 109 -4.63 -0.58 2.79
CA LEU A 109 -3.70 0.18 1.97
C LEU A 109 -2.34 -0.49 1.99
N VAL A 110 -1.69 -0.59 0.82
CA VAL A 110 -0.26 -0.87 0.72
C VAL A 110 0.42 0.43 0.34
N VAL A 111 1.34 0.88 1.18
CA VAL A 111 2.09 2.11 1.01
C VAL A 111 3.56 1.76 0.83
N THR A 112 4.18 2.33 -0.18
CA THR A 112 5.62 2.24 -0.47
C THR A 112 6.13 3.63 -0.79
N PRO A 113 7.47 3.83 -0.83
CA PRO A 113 8.05 5.11 -1.22
C PRO A 113 7.63 5.58 -2.62
N GLU A 114 7.31 4.65 -3.52
CA GLU A 114 7.00 4.97 -4.91
C GLU A 114 5.50 4.88 -5.25
N LEU A 115 4.69 4.29 -4.37
CA LEU A 115 3.37 3.82 -4.76
C LEU A 115 2.44 3.54 -3.60
N ILE A 116 1.16 3.86 -3.80
CA ILE A 116 0.06 3.51 -2.90
C ILE A 116 -0.96 2.64 -3.64
N VAL A 117 -1.46 1.62 -2.95
CA VAL A 117 -2.43 0.67 -3.48
C VAL A 117 -3.61 0.59 -2.53
N ALA A 118 -4.80 0.94 -3.03
CA ALA A 118 -6.05 0.71 -2.31
C ALA A 118 -6.55 -0.71 -2.58
N VAL A 119 -6.68 -1.52 -1.52
CA VAL A 119 -7.02 -2.94 -1.61
C VAL A 119 -8.46 -3.13 -1.15
N ARG A 120 -9.27 -3.81 -1.97
CA ARG A 120 -10.69 -4.06 -1.67
C ARG A 120 -10.84 -5.13 -0.59
N GLY A 121 -11.77 -4.90 0.33
CA GLY A 121 -12.05 -5.80 1.44
C GLY A 121 -11.05 -5.65 2.59
N ALA A 122 -11.27 -6.44 3.64
CA ALA A 122 -10.55 -6.36 4.91
C ALA A 122 -9.56 -7.51 5.15
N GLU A 123 -9.41 -8.42 4.18
CA GLU A 123 -8.54 -9.60 4.29
C GLU A 123 -7.06 -9.23 4.05
N PRO A 124 -6.19 -9.22 5.08
CA PRO A 124 -4.81 -8.79 4.93
C PRO A 124 -4.03 -9.57 3.88
N ARG A 125 -4.37 -10.85 3.65
CA ARG A 125 -3.73 -11.67 2.61
C ARG A 125 -3.71 -10.95 1.26
N HIS A 126 -4.79 -10.29 0.85
CA HIS A 126 -4.84 -9.56 -0.42
C HIS A 126 -3.83 -8.40 -0.49
N ALA A 127 -3.65 -7.67 0.61
CA ALA A 127 -2.64 -6.61 0.67
C ALA A 127 -1.21 -7.19 0.60
N PHE A 128 -0.97 -8.32 1.27
CA PHE A 128 0.33 -9.00 1.19
C PHE A 128 0.61 -9.59 -0.19
N MET A 129 -0.39 -9.97 -0.97
CA MET A 129 -0.19 -10.37 -2.37
C MET A 129 0.29 -9.20 -3.24
N HIS A 130 -0.17 -7.97 -2.98
CA HIS A 130 0.36 -6.77 -3.64
C HIS A 130 1.78 -6.44 -3.18
N VAL A 131 2.11 -6.63 -1.90
CA VAL A 131 3.49 -6.51 -1.42
C VAL A 131 4.38 -7.53 -2.13
N ALA A 132 3.93 -8.77 -2.29
CA ALA A 132 4.66 -9.80 -3.01
C ALA A 132 4.88 -9.42 -4.48
N ASP A 133 3.88 -8.85 -5.14
CA ASP A 133 4.03 -8.34 -6.52
C ASP A 133 5.09 -7.25 -6.65
N ILE A 134 5.19 -6.37 -5.63
CA ILE A 134 6.17 -5.29 -5.59
C ILE A 134 7.57 -5.86 -5.34
N VAL A 135 7.72 -6.73 -4.34
CA VAL A 135 8.99 -7.37 -3.99
C VAL A 135 9.54 -8.23 -5.13
N ALA A 136 8.67 -8.96 -5.84
CA ALA A 136 9.05 -9.82 -6.97
C ALA A 136 9.13 -9.08 -8.32
N GLY A 137 8.72 -7.80 -8.38
CA GLY A 137 8.65 -7.06 -9.64
C GLY A 137 7.65 -7.66 -10.65
N THR A 138 6.59 -8.31 -10.18
CA THR A 138 5.55 -8.92 -11.02
C THR A 138 4.31 -8.03 -11.17
N ARG A 139 4.26 -6.90 -10.46
CA ARG A 139 3.16 -5.94 -10.59
C ARG A 139 3.00 -5.48 -12.04
N PRO A 140 1.79 -5.53 -12.62
CA PRO A 140 1.52 -4.95 -13.93
C PRO A 140 1.80 -3.45 -13.88
N ASN A 141 2.58 -2.94 -14.83
CA ASN A 141 2.73 -1.50 -15.01
C ASN A 141 1.38 -0.94 -15.52
N PRO A 142 0.65 -0.09 -14.77
CA PRO A 142 -0.61 0.43 -15.26
C PRO A 142 -0.32 1.27 -16.50
N ARG A 143 -0.97 0.92 -17.62
CA ARG A 143 -0.97 1.74 -18.83
C ARG A 143 -1.34 3.16 -18.42
N ARG A 144 -0.47 4.13 -18.74
CA ARG A 144 -0.57 5.58 -18.42
C ARG A 144 -1.86 6.23 -18.98
N ARG A 145 -3.04 5.85 -18.52
CA ARG A 145 -4.24 6.68 -18.64
C ARG A 145 -4.54 7.20 -17.27
N ALA A 146 -4.15 8.44 -17.02
CA ALA A 146 -4.51 9.15 -15.82
C ALA A 146 -6.05 9.27 -15.81
N PRO A 147 -6.79 8.62 -14.89
CA PRO A 147 -8.24 8.80 -14.80
C PRO A 147 -8.55 10.27 -14.53
N GLN A 148 -9.63 10.82 -15.13
CA GLN A 148 -10.02 12.21 -14.91
C GLN A 148 -10.13 12.49 -13.40
N ILE A 149 -9.55 13.61 -12.97
CA ILE A 149 -9.55 14.04 -11.57
C ILE A 149 -10.96 14.55 -11.28
N PRO A 150 -11.67 13.99 -10.28
CA PRO A 150 -12.95 14.54 -9.86
C PRO A 150 -12.81 16.03 -9.49
N PRO A 151 -13.83 16.88 -9.73
CA PRO A 151 -13.76 18.31 -9.43
C PRO A 151 -13.41 18.63 -7.96
N GLY A 152 -13.77 17.75 -7.02
CA GLY A 152 -13.46 17.87 -5.59
C GLY A 152 -12.03 17.47 -5.19
N ASP A 153 -11.20 17.00 -6.14
CA ASP A 153 -9.82 16.59 -5.91
C ASP A 153 -8.79 17.61 -6.46
N LEU A 154 -9.24 18.77 -6.95
CA LEU A 154 -8.35 19.90 -7.28
C LEU A 154 -7.57 20.37 -6.04
N GLU A 155 -8.21 20.43 -4.88
CA GLU A 155 -7.55 20.73 -3.59
C GLU A 155 -6.60 19.60 -3.11
N ALA A 156 -6.74 18.38 -3.65
CA ALA A 156 -5.85 17.26 -3.35
C ALA A 156 -4.52 17.32 -4.14
N LEU A 157 -4.45 18.18 -5.18
CA LEU A 157 -3.28 18.37 -6.04
C LEU A 157 -2.33 19.47 -5.59
N ASP A 158 -2.79 20.44 -4.79
CA ASP A 158 -1.97 21.58 -4.34
C ASP A 158 -0.74 21.17 -3.49
N ALA A 159 -0.64 19.89 -3.09
CA ALA A 159 0.36 19.39 -2.16
C ALA A 159 1.12 18.13 -2.63
N LEU A 160 1.31 17.94 -3.94
CA LEU A 160 2.56 17.30 -4.43
C LEU A 160 3.71 18.33 -4.52
N ALA A 161 3.45 19.59 -4.16
CA ALA A 161 4.34 20.73 -4.32
C ALA A 161 5.16 21.11 -3.08
N LEU A 162 5.04 20.43 -1.93
CA LEU A 162 5.97 20.50 -0.79
C LEU A 162 5.92 19.19 0.01
#